data_AF-A0AAV6N4G0-F1
#
_entry.id   AF-A0AAV6N4G0-F1
#
_cell.length_a   1.000
_cell.length_b   1.000
_cell.length_c   1.000
_cell.angle_alpha   90.00
_cell.angle_beta   90.00
_cell.angle_gamma   90.00
#
_symmetry.space_group_name_H-M   'P 1'
#
loop_
_entity.id
_entity.type
_entity.pdbx_description
1 polymer ?
#
loop_
_entity_poly.entity_id
_entity_poly.type
_entity_poly.pdbx_seq_one_letter_code
_entity_poly.pdbx_strand_id
1 'polypeptide(L)'
;MVSSRWCLEELGKIFECHDRVGMTVLPIFYRVDPSDVRNQTGTFAEAFAKHQHRFGEHNPNIQKWSHLLTKLANLKARPSEPW
;
A
#
# COMPACT_ATOMS: atom_id res chain seq x y z
N MET A 1 -4.71 -1.63 -7.31
CA MET A 1 -4.01 -0.46 -6.71
C MET A 1 -2.49 -0.61 -6.83
N VAL A 2 -1.90 -1.69 -6.31
CA VAL A 2 -0.44 -1.82 -6.17
C VAL A 2 0.32 -2.00 -7.49
N SER A 3 -0.34 -2.41 -8.58
CA SER A 3 0.29 -2.48 -9.91
C SER A 3 0.53 -1.11 -10.56
N SER A 4 -0.11 -0.03 -10.06
CA SER A 4 0.05 1.32 -10.59
C SER A 4 1.03 2.12 -9.74
N ARG A 5 2.13 2.55 -10.37
CA ARG A 5 3.10 3.45 -9.73
C ARG A 5 2.44 4.73 -9.23
N TRP A 6 1.53 5.31 -10.01
CA TRP A 6 0.84 6.54 -9.64
C TRP A 6 -0.02 6.36 -8.39
N CYS A 7 -0.73 5.23 -8.25
CA CYS A 7 -1.45 4.95 -6.99
C CYS A 7 -0.53 4.86 -5.78
N LEU A 8 0.69 4.33 -5.94
CA LEU A 8 1.67 4.21 -4.85
C LEU A 8 2.29 5.56 -4.50
N GLU A 9 2.48 6.44 -5.49
CA GLU A 9 2.89 7.83 -5.26
C GLU A 9 1.79 8.64 -4.54
N GLU A 10 0.53 8.50 -4.96
CA GLU A 10 -0.63 9.12 -4.29
C GLU A 10 -0.78 8.61 -2.85
N LEU A 11 -0.54 7.32 -2.59
CA LEU A 11 -0.50 6.79 -1.22
C LEU A 11 0.55 7.51 -0.37
N GLY A 12 1.72 7.81 -0.96
CA GLY A 12 2.74 8.63 -0.32
C GLY A 12 2.23 10.01 0.09
N LYS A 13 1.55 10.71 -0.83
CA LYS A 13 0.98 12.04 -0.56
C LYS A 13 -0.11 12.00 0.51
N ILE A 14 -0.96 10.97 0.51
CA ILE A 14 -2.00 10.78 1.53
C ILE A 14 -1.38 10.68 2.92
N PHE A 15 -0.30 9.90 3.07
CA PHE A 15 0.39 9.76 4.35
C PHE A 15 1.19 11.01 4.73
N GLU A 16 1.75 11.73 3.77
CA GLU A 16 2.37 13.03 4.02
C GLU A 16 1.33 14.05 4.55
N CYS A 17 0.11 14.05 4.02
CA CYS A 17 -1.00 14.85 4.54
C CYS A 17 -1.48 14.36 5.91
N HIS A 18 -1.65 13.05 6.11
CA HIS A 18 -2.00 12.46 7.39
C HIS A 18 -1.04 12.91 8.50
N ASP A 19 0.27 12.79 8.23
CA ASP A 19 1.31 13.08 9.22
C ASP A 19 1.52 14.59 9.44
N ARG A 20 1.35 15.44 8.39
CA ARG A 20 1.54 16.90 8.50
C ARG A 20 0.35 17.66 9.05
N VAL A 21 -0.87 17.28 8.66
CA VAL A 21 -2.09 18.07 8.96
C VAL A 21 -3.13 17.28 9.76
N GLY A 22 -2.83 16.05 10.19
CA GLY A 22 -3.72 15.24 11.01
C GLY A 22 -4.94 14.70 10.25
N MET A 23 -4.85 14.59 8.93
CA MET A 23 -5.95 14.07 8.10
C MET A 23 -6.25 12.61 8.46
N THR A 24 -7.51 12.29 8.75
CA THR A 24 -7.90 10.90 9.01
C THR A 24 -7.94 10.08 7.71
N VAL A 25 -7.27 8.93 7.71
CA VAL A 25 -7.25 7.98 6.58
C VAL A 25 -8.07 6.75 6.95
N LEU A 26 -9.06 6.42 6.11
CA LEU A 26 -9.89 5.21 6.27
C LEU A 26 -9.67 4.28 5.07
N PRO A 27 -8.88 3.20 5.20
CA PRO A 27 -8.69 2.24 4.13
C PRO A 27 -9.95 1.39 3.88
N ILE A 28 -10.24 1.17 2.60
CA ILE A 28 -11.25 0.22 2.13
C ILE A 28 -10.53 -0.95 1.46
N PHE A 29 -10.70 -2.15 2.00
CA PHE A 29 -10.16 -3.38 1.43
C PHE A 29 -11.24 -4.05 0.57
N TYR A 30 -11.04 -4.01 -0.74
CA TYR A 30 -11.96 -4.59 -1.72
C TYR A 30 -11.41 -5.89 -2.30
N ARG A 31 -12.06 -7.00 -1.97
CA ARG A 31 -11.68 -8.36 -2.42
C ARG A 31 -10.20 -8.68 -2.22
N VAL A 32 -9.64 -8.18 -1.13
CA VAL A 32 -8.25 -8.44 -0.70
C VAL A 32 -8.24 -8.70 0.80
N ASP A 33 -7.41 -9.65 1.23
CA ASP A 33 -7.17 -9.86 2.65
C ASP A 33 -6.28 -8.72 3.17
N PRO A 34 -6.68 -8.01 4.25
CA PRO A 34 -5.83 -6.99 4.87
C PRO A 34 -4.43 -7.50 5.26
N SER A 35 -4.30 -8.80 5.55
CA SER A 35 -3.03 -9.47 5.86
C SER A 35 -2.11 -9.53 4.63
N ASP A 36 -2.67 -9.77 3.44
CA ASP A 36 -1.92 -9.71 2.19
C ASP A 36 -1.43 -8.29 1.89
N VAL A 37 -2.23 -7.28 2.23
CA VAL A 37 -1.80 -5.88 2.14
C VAL A 37 -0.69 -5.57 3.15
N ARG A 38 -0.84 -6.04 4.40
CA ARG A 38 0.08 -5.77 5.51
C ARG A 38 1.46 -6.38 5.29
N ASN A 39 1.49 -7.62 4.82
CA ASN A 39 2.71 -8.41 4.64
C ASN A 39 3.20 -8.42 3.19
N GLN A 40 2.47 -7.76 2.29
CA GLN A 40 2.71 -7.77 0.85
C GLN A 40 2.88 -9.19 0.28
N THR A 41 1.97 -10.10 0.65
CA THR A 41 1.92 -11.50 0.18
C THR A 41 0.94 -11.68 -0.99
N GLY A 42 0.93 -12.88 -1.58
CA GLY A 42 0.07 -13.21 -2.71
C GLY A 42 0.27 -12.28 -3.91
N THR A 43 -0.82 -11.70 -4.41
CA THR A 43 -0.79 -10.79 -5.58
C THR A 43 0.03 -9.51 -5.35
N PHE A 44 0.22 -9.11 -4.09
CA PHE A 44 1.04 -7.94 -3.76
C PHE A 44 2.53 -8.23 -3.95
N ALA A 45 2.99 -9.45 -3.61
CA ALA A 45 4.37 -9.86 -3.84
C ALA A 45 4.72 -9.82 -5.32
N GLU A 46 3.85 -10.33 -6.19
CA GLU A 46 4.02 -10.29 -7.64
C GLU A 46 4.07 -8.86 -8.19
N ALA A 47 3.23 -7.97 -7.68
CA ALA A 47 3.22 -6.57 -8.08
C ALA A 47 4.52 -5.85 -7.69
N PHE A 48 5.04 -6.12 -6.49
CA PHE A 48 6.32 -5.57 -6.04
C PHE A 48 7.50 -6.10 -6.87
N ALA A 49 7.53 -7.40 -7.20
CA ALA A 49 8.56 -7.96 -8.07
C ALA A 49 8.56 -7.29 -9.45
N LYS A 50 7.38 -7.02 -10.03
CA LYS A 50 7.26 -6.29 -11.30
C LYS A 50 7.82 -4.86 -11.21
N HIS A 51 7.57 -4.17 -10.10
CA HIS A 51 8.12 -2.83 -9.87
C HIS A 51 9.64 -2.85 -9.66
N GLN A 52 10.17 -3.84 -8.94
CA GLN A 52 11.62 -4.04 -8.76
C GLN A 52 12.30 -4.28 -10.11
N HIS A 53 11.75 -5.15 -10.95
CA HIS A 53 12.27 -5.38 -12.30
C HIS A 53 12.22 -4.12 -13.17
N ARG A 54 11.15 -3.31 -13.06
CA ARG A 54 10.97 -2.11 -13.90
C ARG A 54 11.79 -0.91 -13.44
N PHE A 55 12.00 -0.74 -12.14
CA PHE A 55 12.59 0.48 -11.55
C PHE A 55 13.91 0.24 -10.82
N GLY A 56 14.40 -1.00 -10.81
CA GLY A 56 15.61 -1.45 -10.12
C GLY A 56 15.31 -2.02 -8.73
N GLU A 57 15.99 -3.11 -8.37
CA GLU A 57 15.83 -3.78 -7.08
C GLU A 57 16.17 -2.87 -5.89
N HIS A 58 17.11 -1.94 -6.07
CA HIS A 58 17.55 -0.99 -5.05
C HIS A 58 16.76 0.33 -5.07
N ASN A 59 15.61 0.39 -5.73
CA ASN A 59 14.83 1.62 -5.77
C ASN A 59 14.25 1.92 -4.37
N PRO A 60 14.60 3.06 -3.75
CA PRO A 60 14.16 3.39 -2.40
C PRO A 60 12.64 3.57 -2.30
N ASN A 61 11.97 3.89 -3.42
CA ASN A 61 10.52 4.02 -3.45
C ASN A 61 9.82 2.69 -3.18
N ILE A 62 10.42 1.56 -3.54
CA ILE A 62 9.83 0.24 -3.31
C ILE A 62 9.75 -0.04 -1.81
N GLN A 63 10.82 0.25 -1.07
CA GLN A 63 10.78 0.16 0.39
C GLN A 63 9.81 1.17 1.02
N LYS A 64 9.78 2.42 0.51
CA LYS A 64 8.79 3.43 0.96
C LYS A 64 7.36 2.92 0.80
N TRP A 65 7.01 2.38 -0.37
CA TRP A 65 5.67 1.89 -0.67
C TRP A 65 5.28 0.67 0.17
N SER A 66 6.19 -0.28 0.38
CA SER A 66 5.96 -1.42 1.27
C SER A 66 5.62 -0.94 2.69
N HIS A 67 6.41 -0.02 3.24
CA HIS A 67 6.16 0.53 4.57
C HIS A 67 4.80 1.25 4.66
N LEU A 68 4.44 2.03 3.65
CA LEU A 68 3.15 2.74 3.60
C LEU A 68 1.95 1.79 3.53
N LEU A 69 2.06 0.69 2.78
CA LEU A 69 1.00 -0.32 2.72
C LEU A 69 0.85 -1.05 4.06
N THR A 70 1.95 -1.37 4.73
CA THR A 70 1.89 -1.93 6.09
C THR A 70 1.26 -0.96 7.08
N LYS A 71 1.62 0.33 7.04
CA LYS A 71 0.94 1.38 7.83
C LYS A 71 -0.56 1.42 7.53
N LEU A 72 -0.94 1.44 6.25
CA LEU A 72 -2.33 1.47 5.80
C LEU A 72 -3.12 0.26 6.32
N ALA A 73 -2.55 -0.95 6.26
CA ALA A 73 -3.18 -2.17 6.75
C ALA A 73 -3.25 -2.31 8.29
N ASN A 74 -2.55 -1.43 9.00
CA ASN A 74 -2.61 -1.32 10.46
C ASN A 74 -3.58 -0.22 10.92
N LEU A 75 -4.09 0.62 10.02
CA LEU A 75 -5.16 1.55 10.34
C LEU A 75 -6.47 0.78 10.58
N LYS A 76 -7.38 1.39 11.35
CA LYS A 76 -8.75 0.87 11.45
C LYS A 76 -9.37 0.86 10.06
N ALA A 77 -9.74 -0.33 9.60
CA ALA A 77 -10.22 -0.53 8.25
C ALA A 77 -11.64 -1.08 8.24
N ARG A 78 -12.38 -0.77 7.17
CA ARG A 78 -13.69 -1.36 6.93
C ARG A 78 -13.57 -2.43 5.83
N PRO A 79 -13.84 -3.71 6.12
CA PRO A 79 -13.98 -4.71 5.07
C PRO A 79 -15.22 -4.35 4.22
N SER A 80 -15.10 -4.47 2.90
CA SER A 80 -16.21 -4.18 1.98
C SER A 80 -17.22 -5.31 1.86
N GLU A 81 -16.82 -6.56 2.16
CA GLU A 81 -17.70 -7.74 2.23
C GLU A 81 -17.30 -8.63 3.43
N PRO A 82 -18.25 -9.37 4.05
CA PRO A 82 -17.93 -10.40 5.03
C PRO A 82 -17.33 -11.63 4.33
N TRP A 83 -16.30 -12.19 4.96
CA TRP A 83 -15.53 -13.37 4.56
C TRP A 83 -16.39 -14.62 4.35
#